data_AF-K9WNR8-F1
#
_entry.id   AF-K9WNR8-F1
#
_cell.length_a   1.000
_cell.length_b   1.000
_cell.length_c   1.000
_cell.angle_alpha   90.00
_cell.angle_beta   90.00
_cell.angle_gamma   90.00
#
_symmetry.space_group_name_H-M   'P 1'
#
loop_
_entity.id
_entity.type
_entity.pdbx_description
1 polymer ?
#
loop_
_entity_poly.entity_id
_entity_poly.type
_entity_poly.pdbx_seq_one_letter_code
_entity_poly.pdbx_strand_id
1 'polypeptide(L)'
;MDLPPLFTSNLELWRTKARKQWLQNAMPAAQLHPKIPAQLPDYFLDRYAYRLFRSFSANRASSYEVRIPDFDLIAESQSWSSRLEKVLSGVPALNIPPPSLKDRIPELPLIDELLAKWRQYLEEFGVDVPPMYYRNPAGTYWIDFFQRSAHFPKLPAIRSPSFYERLSPRQQEFVLNKHGREGIIALYVFLQQTHEETHLLQKGEPMLCEVILAWLWCNFLGENNLWYWQKNDDNGISFNLEKPWASRIFLSRADVRCLFKDTFLGTKAVFGNRQIYDDLCLIAWLFDSKVVCYADYLEIVTSYFENRDNGVWLSRQCSRLSEFFAK
;
A
#
# COMPACT_ATOMS: atom_id res chain seq x y z
N MET A 1 22.47 28.33 -14.10
CA MET A 1 21.84 27.87 -12.84
C MET A 1 22.25 26.43 -12.66
N ASP A 2 23.01 26.12 -11.62
CA ASP A 2 23.38 24.74 -11.31
C ASP A 2 22.12 23.98 -10.90
N LEU A 3 21.86 22.84 -11.54
CA LEU A 3 20.77 21.97 -11.13
C LEU A 3 21.01 21.53 -9.68
N PRO A 4 19.97 21.50 -8.82
CA PRO A 4 20.12 20.94 -7.49
C PRO A 4 20.63 19.49 -7.62
N PRO A 5 21.51 19.03 -6.70
CA PRO A 5 22.04 17.68 -6.75
C PRO A 5 20.91 16.67 -6.71
N LEU A 6 20.99 15.63 -7.54
CA LEU A 6 20.01 14.55 -7.58
C LEU A 6 19.85 13.89 -6.20
N PHE A 7 18.61 13.54 -5.83
CA PHE A 7 18.34 12.86 -4.56
C PHE A 7 19.06 11.51 -4.52
N THR A 8 19.00 10.78 -5.63
CA THR A 8 19.73 9.52 -5.86
C THR A 8 21.24 9.61 -5.63
N SER A 9 21.89 10.76 -5.83
CA SER A 9 23.33 10.93 -5.60
C SER A 9 23.71 10.88 -4.12
N ASN A 10 22.76 11.10 -3.21
CA ASN A 10 22.98 11.12 -1.76
C ASN A 10 21.94 10.27 -1.01
N LEU A 11 21.37 9.24 -1.66
CA LEU A 11 20.24 8.48 -1.13
C LEU A 11 20.49 7.96 0.31
N GLU A 12 21.64 7.34 0.56
CA GLU A 12 21.93 6.77 1.89
C GLU A 12 22.11 7.83 2.98
N LEU A 13 22.65 9.00 2.63
CA LEU A 13 22.72 10.15 3.53
C LEU A 13 21.30 10.57 3.95
N TRP A 14 20.38 10.67 3.00
CA TRP A 14 19.00 11.08 3.27
C TRP A 14 18.21 10.02 4.04
N ARG A 15 18.36 8.73 3.70
CA ARG A 15 17.82 7.61 4.48
C ARG A 15 18.31 7.66 5.93
N THR A 16 19.61 7.88 6.14
CA THR A 16 20.20 7.99 7.49
C THR A 16 19.62 9.17 8.27
N LYS A 17 19.48 10.35 7.64
CA LYS A 17 18.84 11.52 8.26
C LYS A 17 17.38 11.26 8.63
N ALA A 18 16.62 10.64 7.73
CA ALA A 18 15.22 10.26 7.95
C ALA A 18 15.06 9.33 9.16
N ARG A 19 15.86 8.26 9.24
CA ARG A 19 15.86 7.35 10.39
C ARG A 19 16.17 8.09 11.69
N LYS A 20 17.22 8.92 11.70
CA LYS A 20 17.62 9.69 12.89
C LYS A 20 16.51 10.63 13.36
N GLN A 21 15.89 11.37 12.46
CA GLN A 21 14.83 12.32 12.79
C GLN A 21 13.55 11.61 13.27
N TRP A 22 13.20 10.47 12.67
CA TRP A 22 12.10 9.64 13.16
C TRP A 22 12.36 9.16 14.58
N LEU A 23 13.55 8.64 14.88
CA LEU A 23 13.90 8.17 16.22
C LEU A 23 13.81 9.33 17.25
N GLN A 24 14.24 10.53 16.88
CA GLN A 24 14.18 11.69 17.77
C GLN A 24 12.74 12.15 18.07
N ASN A 25 11.84 12.08 17.08
CA ASN A 25 10.50 12.67 17.19
C ASN A 25 9.40 11.66 17.52
N ALA A 26 9.47 10.46 16.96
CA ALA A 26 8.43 9.44 17.08
C ALA A 26 8.67 8.46 18.24
N MET A 27 9.93 8.13 18.60
CA MET A 27 10.17 7.20 19.71
C MET A 27 9.68 7.69 21.07
N PRO A 28 9.88 8.97 21.47
CA PRO A 28 9.32 9.45 22.74
C PRO A 28 7.80 9.31 22.79
N ALA A 29 7.11 9.58 21.67
CA ALA A 29 5.67 9.37 21.55
C ALA A 29 5.29 7.88 21.60
N ALA A 30 6.06 6.99 20.97
CA ALA A 30 5.83 5.54 21.01
C ALA A 30 6.09 4.90 22.37
N GLN A 31 7.02 5.43 23.17
CA GLN A 31 7.24 5.00 24.56
C GLN A 31 6.06 5.34 25.46
N LEU A 32 5.43 6.50 25.24
CA LEU A 32 4.24 6.94 25.95
C LEU A 32 2.96 6.26 25.43
N HIS A 33 2.96 5.86 24.15
CA HIS A 33 1.84 5.20 23.48
C HIS A 33 2.33 3.94 22.75
N PRO A 34 2.32 2.76 23.42
CA PRO A 34 2.87 1.51 22.88
C PRO A 34 2.26 1.01 21.56
N LYS A 35 1.17 1.64 21.10
CA LYS A 35 0.49 1.33 19.84
C LYS A 35 1.05 2.10 18.63
N ILE A 36 1.92 3.09 18.85
CA ILE A 36 2.64 3.78 17.77
C ILE A 36 3.84 2.93 17.38
N PRO A 37 4.08 2.65 16.08
CA PRO A 37 5.24 1.88 15.66
C PRO A 37 6.54 2.58 16.05
N ALA A 38 7.36 1.90 16.86
CA ALA A 38 8.66 2.40 17.32
C ALA A 38 9.72 2.47 16.19
N GLN A 39 9.47 1.77 15.09
CA GLN A 39 10.32 1.76 13.89
C GLN A 39 9.61 2.48 12.76
N LEU A 40 10.37 3.26 11.97
CA LEU A 40 9.88 3.77 10.69
C LEU A 40 9.74 2.59 9.75
N PRO A 41 8.54 2.27 9.24
CA PRO A 41 8.41 1.20 8.26
C PRO A 41 9.28 1.50 7.05
N ASP A 42 10.04 0.51 6.57
CA ASP A 42 11.04 0.70 5.51
C ASP A 42 10.44 1.26 4.22
N TYR A 43 9.15 1.02 3.96
CA TYR A 43 8.44 1.63 2.85
C TYR A 43 8.30 3.14 3.01
N PHE A 44 8.04 3.66 4.22
CA PHE A 44 7.97 5.11 4.41
C PHE A 44 9.32 5.81 4.38
N LEU A 45 10.43 5.07 4.47
CA LEU A 45 11.77 5.63 4.60
C LEU A 45 12.14 6.53 3.41
N ASP A 46 11.96 6.05 2.19
CA ASP A 46 12.43 6.76 1.01
C ASP A 46 11.55 7.97 0.68
N ARG A 47 10.24 7.82 0.87
CA ARG A 47 9.30 8.94 0.80
C ARG A 47 9.70 9.99 1.83
N TYR A 48 9.96 9.62 3.08
CA TYR A 48 10.36 10.55 4.14
C TYR A 48 11.71 11.23 3.85
N ALA A 49 12.72 10.45 3.43
CA ALA A 49 14.03 10.94 3.02
C ALA A 49 13.94 11.95 1.86
N TYR A 50 13.06 11.70 0.89
CA TYR A 50 12.82 12.63 -0.21
C TYR A 50 12.20 13.95 0.25
N ARG A 51 11.26 13.92 1.22
CA ARG A 51 10.71 15.15 1.84
C ARG A 51 11.82 16.01 2.42
N LEU A 52 12.72 15.39 3.20
CA LEU A 52 13.85 16.09 3.82
C LEU A 52 14.80 16.68 2.78
N PHE A 53 15.08 15.95 1.71
CA PHE A 53 15.87 16.43 0.59
C PHE A 53 15.23 17.66 -0.09
N ARG A 54 13.93 17.63 -0.36
CA ARG A 54 13.21 18.74 -1.01
C ARG A 54 13.19 19.98 -0.14
N SER A 55 12.92 19.83 1.16
CA SER A 55 12.95 20.96 2.08
C SER A 55 14.35 21.55 2.25
N PHE A 56 15.39 20.71 2.31
CA PHE A 56 16.78 21.19 2.33
C PHE A 56 17.15 21.93 1.05
N SER A 57 16.72 21.42 -0.11
CA SER A 57 16.99 22.03 -1.42
C SER A 57 16.22 23.34 -1.62
N ALA A 58 15.03 23.48 -1.02
CA ALA A 58 14.25 24.71 -1.00
C ALA A 58 14.81 25.75 -0.02
N ASN A 59 15.42 25.31 1.10
CA ASN A 59 15.89 26.18 2.19
C ASN A 59 17.31 26.75 2.01
N ARG A 60 17.70 27.16 0.80
CA ARG A 60 18.77 28.18 0.64
C ARG A 60 18.32 29.61 0.98
N ALA A 61 17.05 29.83 1.36
CA ALA A 61 16.55 31.17 1.71
C ALA A 61 15.66 31.27 2.97
N SER A 62 15.28 30.19 3.66
CA SER A 62 14.54 30.34 4.93
C SER A 62 14.66 29.11 5.82
N SER A 63 14.83 29.32 7.12
CA SER A 63 15.01 28.29 8.14
C SER A 63 13.68 27.73 8.64
N TYR A 64 12.77 27.33 7.75
CA TYR A 64 11.54 26.66 8.19
C TYR A 64 11.84 25.19 8.49
N GLU A 65 11.76 24.82 9.77
CA GLU A 65 11.62 23.44 10.20
C GLU A 65 10.55 22.77 9.33
N VAL A 66 10.90 21.63 8.72
CA VAL A 66 9.94 20.78 8.04
C VAL A 66 9.02 20.21 9.11
N ARG A 67 7.91 20.89 9.36
CA ARG A 67 6.83 20.32 10.14
C ARG A 67 6.30 19.16 9.34
N ILE A 68 6.53 17.96 9.85
CA ILE A 68 5.73 16.80 9.51
C ILE A 68 4.29 17.29 9.65
N PRO A 69 3.42 17.20 8.62
CA PRO A 69 2.02 17.55 8.82
C PRO A 69 1.58 16.79 10.05
N ASP A 70 1.05 17.51 11.05
CA ASP A 70 0.63 16.97 12.34
C ASP A 70 -0.43 15.90 12.07
N PHE A 71 0.03 14.71 11.70
CA PHE A 71 -0.72 13.49 11.86
C PHE A 71 -0.69 13.35 13.36
N ASP A 72 -1.67 13.95 14.01
CA ASP A 72 -1.89 13.80 15.44
C ASP A 72 -2.25 12.34 15.68
N LEU A 73 -1.21 11.50 15.67
CA LEU A 73 -1.28 10.06 15.80
C LEU A 73 -1.95 9.70 17.13
N ILE A 74 -1.88 10.59 18.11
CA ILE A 74 -2.52 10.45 19.42
C ILE A 74 -4.03 10.65 19.27
N ALA A 75 -4.49 11.78 18.70
CA ALA A 75 -5.91 12.02 18.47
C ALA A 75 -6.54 11.00 17.49
N GLU A 76 -5.80 10.61 16.44
CA GLU A 76 -6.21 9.57 15.49
C GLU A 76 -6.29 8.21 16.17
N SER A 77 -5.29 7.80 16.97
CA SER A 77 -5.31 6.55 17.74
C SER A 77 -6.42 6.50 18.78
N GLN A 78 -6.74 7.62 19.44
CA GLN A 78 -7.76 7.68 20.48
C GLN A 78 -9.18 7.54 19.91
N SER A 79 -9.44 8.13 18.74
CA SER A 79 -10.77 8.09 18.12
C SER A 79 -11.04 6.84 17.27
N TRP A 80 -10.02 6.00 17.06
CA TRP A 80 -10.05 4.93 16.06
C TRP A 80 -11.04 3.82 16.35
N SER A 81 -11.15 3.32 17.59
CA SER A 81 -12.08 2.22 17.91
C SER A 81 -13.54 2.61 17.59
N SER A 82 -13.93 3.84 17.93
CA SER A 82 -15.25 4.38 17.60
C SER A 82 -15.46 4.59 16.10
N ARG A 83 -14.40 4.88 15.33
CA ARG A 83 -14.48 4.93 13.85
C ARG A 83 -14.63 3.52 13.27
N LEU A 84 -13.91 2.55 13.80
CA LEU A 84 -13.96 1.16 13.36
C LEU A 84 -15.36 0.58 13.60
N GLU A 85 -15.95 0.78 14.78
CA GLU A 85 -17.33 0.36 15.07
C GLU A 85 -18.35 0.94 14.09
N LYS A 86 -18.18 2.21 13.69
CA LYS A 86 -19.06 2.85 12.69
C LYS A 86 -18.90 2.27 11.28
N VAL A 87 -17.75 1.68 10.97
CA VAL A 87 -17.42 1.13 9.65
C VAL A 87 -17.76 -0.36 9.54
N LEU A 88 -17.76 -1.09 10.65
CA LEU A 88 -18.13 -2.50 10.67
C LEU A 88 -19.60 -2.69 10.30
N SER A 89 -19.81 -3.25 9.12
CA SER A 89 -21.12 -3.64 8.63
C SER A 89 -21.12 -5.15 8.42
N GLY A 90 -22.17 -5.82 8.89
CA GLY A 90 -22.37 -7.26 8.72
C GLY A 90 -22.75 -7.62 7.29
N VAL A 91 -23.30 -8.82 7.13
CA VAL A 91 -23.96 -9.24 5.89
C VAL A 91 -25.44 -9.55 6.19
N PRO A 92 -26.30 -8.52 6.30
CA PRO A 92 -27.74 -8.66 6.52
C PRO A 92 -28.40 -9.73 5.65
N ALA A 93 -28.05 -9.81 4.37
CA ALA A 93 -28.63 -10.79 3.45
C ALA A 93 -28.45 -12.25 3.90
N LEU A 94 -27.46 -12.52 4.75
CA LEU A 94 -27.12 -13.85 5.25
C LEU A 94 -27.41 -14.04 6.73
N ASN A 95 -28.04 -13.05 7.38
CA ASN A 95 -28.16 -12.96 8.84
C ASN A 95 -26.79 -13.09 9.54
N ILE A 96 -25.71 -12.62 8.91
CA ILE A 96 -24.39 -12.55 9.54
C ILE A 96 -24.30 -11.17 10.20
N PRO A 97 -24.33 -11.08 11.53
CA PRO A 97 -24.19 -9.80 12.22
C PRO A 97 -22.80 -9.19 11.94
N PRO A 98 -22.65 -7.86 12.08
CA PRO A 98 -21.31 -7.27 12.10
C PRO A 98 -20.48 -7.96 13.21
N PRO A 99 -19.19 -8.24 12.98
CA PRO A 99 -18.34 -8.80 14.02
C PRO A 99 -18.27 -7.80 15.17
N SER A 100 -18.50 -8.26 16.41
CA SER A 100 -18.18 -7.43 17.57
C SER A 100 -16.67 -7.33 17.67
N LEU A 101 -16.18 -6.13 17.99
CA LEU A 101 -14.76 -5.92 18.30
C LEU A 101 -14.29 -6.77 19.48
N LYS A 102 -15.22 -7.22 20.34
CA LYS A 102 -14.98 -8.09 21.49
C LYS A 102 -15.11 -9.58 21.19
N ASP A 103 -15.55 -9.95 19.98
CA ASP A 103 -15.62 -11.36 19.58
C ASP A 103 -14.25 -11.85 19.11
N ARG A 104 -14.05 -13.16 19.21
CA ARG A 104 -12.84 -13.82 18.70
C ARG A 104 -13.06 -14.27 17.26
N ILE A 105 -12.00 -14.21 16.47
CA ILE A 105 -12.00 -14.74 15.09
C ILE A 105 -12.00 -16.27 15.19
N PRO A 106 -12.92 -16.98 14.51
CA PRO A 106 -12.95 -18.44 14.51
C PRO A 106 -11.73 -19.03 13.78
N GLU A 107 -11.48 -20.32 13.99
CA GLU A 107 -10.49 -21.06 13.22
C GLU A 107 -11.03 -21.31 11.80
N LEU A 108 -10.25 -20.93 10.79
CA LEU A 108 -10.72 -20.86 9.40
C LEU A 108 -9.64 -21.42 8.45
N PRO A 109 -9.63 -22.74 8.17
CA PRO A 109 -8.59 -23.39 7.35
C PRO A 109 -8.41 -22.80 5.94
N LEU A 110 -9.49 -22.24 5.38
CA LEU A 110 -9.47 -21.59 4.07
C LEU A 110 -8.50 -20.38 4.03
N ILE A 111 -8.28 -19.69 5.16
CA ILE A 111 -7.32 -18.59 5.24
C ILE A 111 -5.91 -19.11 4.90
N ASP A 112 -5.50 -20.20 5.54
CA ASP A 112 -4.15 -20.74 5.39
C ASP A 112 -3.91 -21.28 3.98
N GLU A 113 -4.91 -21.92 3.38
CA GLU A 113 -4.84 -22.36 1.99
C GLU A 113 -4.62 -21.19 1.02
N LEU A 114 -5.40 -20.11 1.17
CA LEU A 114 -5.31 -18.94 0.29
C LEU A 114 -4.01 -18.16 0.50
N LEU A 115 -3.54 -18.04 1.75
CA LEU A 115 -2.25 -17.42 2.05
C LEU A 115 -1.08 -18.24 1.50
N ALA A 116 -1.14 -19.57 1.61
CA ALA A 116 -0.13 -20.44 1.01
C ALA A 116 -0.06 -20.24 -0.51
N LYS A 117 -1.21 -20.20 -1.19
CA LYS A 117 -1.30 -19.91 -2.63
C LYS A 117 -0.75 -18.53 -2.98
N TRP A 118 -1.13 -17.49 -2.24
CA TRP A 118 -0.64 -16.14 -2.46
C TRP A 118 0.88 -16.03 -2.27
N ARG A 119 1.43 -16.63 -1.22
CA ARG A 119 2.87 -16.59 -0.95
C ARG A 119 3.67 -17.38 -1.96
N GLN A 120 3.21 -18.57 -2.34
CA GLN A 120 3.81 -19.34 -3.43
C GLN A 120 3.81 -18.51 -4.73
N TYR A 121 2.69 -17.84 -5.02
CA TYR A 121 2.60 -16.95 -6.17
C TYR A 121 3.64 -15.83 -6.10
N LEU A 122 3.76 -15.14 -4.96
CA LEU A 122 4.77 -14.11 -4.74
C LEU A 122 6.21 -14.63 -4.87
N GLU A 123 6.50 -15.82 -4.36
CA GLU A 123 7.81 -16.47 -4.45
C GLU A 123 8.22 -16.75 -5.90
N GLU A 124 7.28 -17.10 -6.79
CA GLU A 124 7.56 -17.26 -8.23
C GLU A 124 8.10 -15.96 -8.87
N PHE A 125 7.69 -14.81 -8.34
CA PHE A 125 8.16 -13.48 -8.72
C PHE A 125 9.33 -12.98 -7.85
N GLY A 126 9.93 -13.86 -7.03
CA GLY A 126 11.06 -13.57 -6.14
C GLY A 126 10.73 -12.57 -5.04
N VAL A 127 9.46 -12.54 -4.62
CA VAL A 127 8.99 -11.77 -3.47
C VAL A 127 8.91 -12.71 -2.28
N ASP A 128 10.01 -12.79 -1.54
CA ASP A 128 10.05 -13.62 -0.34
C ASP A 128 9.19 -12.99 0.74
N VAL A 129 8.20 -13.74 1.25
CA VAL A 129 7.35 -13.33 2.37
C VAL A 129 7.88 -13.97 3.66
N PRO A 130 8.52 -13.21 4.56
CA PRO A 130 8.99 -13.75 5.82
C PRO A 130 7.86 -14.41 6.61
N PRO A 131 8.04 -15.63 7.15
CA PRO A 131 7.01 -16.31 7.94
C PRO A 131 6.51 -15.48 9.12
N MET A 132 7.35 -14.59 9.66
CA MET A 132 7.03 -13.66 10.74
C MET A 132 5.94 -12.61 10.38
N TYR A 133 5.64 -12.41 9.10
CA TYR A 133 4.55 -11.51 8.67
C TYR A 133 3.19 -12.18 8.73
N TYR A 134 3.15 -13.52 8.77
CA TYR A 134 1.92 -14.24 9.04
C TYR A 134 1.43 -13.95 10.46
N ARG A 135 0.17 -13.54 10.57
CA ARG A 135 -0.52 -13.40 11.85
C ARG A 135 -1.68 -14.37 11.83
N ASN A 136 -1.54 -15.50 12.54
CA ASN A 136 -2.68 -16.40 12.73
C ASN A 136 -3.78 -15.61 13.48
N PRO A 137 -4.92 -15.34 12.83
CA PRO A 137 -5.98 -14.53 13.41
C PRO A 137 -6.85 -15.37 14.38
N ALA A 138 -6.82 -16.70 14.28
CA ALA A 138 -7.69 -17.59 15.03
C ALA A 138 -7.54 -17.38 16.54
N GLY A 139 -8.67 -17.26 17.22
CA GLY A 139 -8.73 -17.05 18.67
C GLY A 139 -8.33 -15.65 19.15
N THR A 140 -7.83 -14.77 18.28
CA THR A 140 -7.59 -13.36 18.62
C THR A 140 -8.88 -12.55 18.59
N TYR A 141 -8.99 -11.52 19.44
CA TYR A 141 -10.11 -10.60 19.39
C TYR A 141 -10.02 -9.72 18.13
N TRP A 142 -11.14 -9.42 17.50
CA TRP A 142 -11.18 -8.54 16.33
C TRP A 142 -10.51 -7.18 16.60
N ILE A 143 -10.71 -6.59 17.79
CA ILE A 143 -10.04 -5.35 18.17
C ILE A 143 -8.52 -5.47 18.17
N ASP A 144 -7.99 -6.58 18.67
CA ASP A 144 -6.54 -6.82 18.74
C ASP A 144 -5.97 -7.10 17.36
N PHE A 145 -6.70 -7.85 16.53
CA PHE A 145 -6.33 -8.10 15.13
C PHE A 145 -6.17 -6.80 14.36
N PHE A 146 -7.14 -5.88 14.46
CA PHE A 146 -7.04 -4.59 13.79
C PHE A 146 -6.04 -3.62 14.47
N GLN A 147 -5.86 -3.64 15.80
CA GLN A 147 -4.87 -2.78 16.46
C GLN A 147 -3.43 -3.19 16.17
N ARG A 148 -3.19 -4.46 15.83
CA ARG A 148 -1.87 -4.96 15.41
C ARG A 148 -1.57 -4.70 13.93
N SER A 149 -2.54 -4.19 13.17
CA SER A 149 -2.39 -3.80 11.77
C SER A 149 -1.26 -2.79 11.58
N ALA A 150 -0.47 -2.93 10.51
CA ALA A 150 0.47 -1.93 10.04
C ALA A 150 -0.24 -0.62 9.64
N HIS A 151 -1.54 -0.67 9.37
CA HIS A 151 -2.34 0.51 9.10
C HIS A 151 -2.81 1.23 10.35
N PHE A 152 -2.73 0.66 11.54
CA PHE A 152 -3.16 1.36 12.76
C PHE A 152 -2.36 2.69 12.94
N PRO A 153 -3.02 3.85 13.21
CA PRO A 153 -4.44 4.10 13.47
C PRO A 153 -5.25 4.60 12.24
N LYS A 154 -4.87 4.26 11.02
CA LYS A 154 -5.66 4.45 9.81
C LYS A 154 -6.74 3.37 9.70
N LEU A 155 -7.79 3.65 8.93
CA LEU A 155 -8.82 2.65 8.65
C LEU A 155 -8.19 1.47 7.88
N PRO A 156 -8.57 0.23 8.19
CA PRO A 156 -8.21 -0.92 7.37
C PRO A 156 -8.62 -0.66 5.91
N ALA A 157 -7.77 -1.07 4.96
CA ALA A 157 -8.07 -0.87 3.55
C ALA A 157 -9.29 -1.67 3.09
N ILE A 158 -9.58 -2.80 3.77
CA ILE A 158 -10.77 -3.60 3.49
C ILE A 158 -11.92 -3.17 4.38
N ARG A 159 -12.96 -2.66 3.72
CA ARG A 159 -14.15 -2.10 4.34
C ARG A 159 -15.15 -3.19 4.73
N SER A 160 -14.89 -3.90 5.83
CA SER A 160 -15.85 -4.78 6.53
C SER A 160 -16.47 -5.95 5.73
N PRO A 161 -17.18 -6.88 6.40
CA PRO A 161 -17.90 -7.96 5.74
C PRO A 161 -18.97 -7.55 4.71
N SER A 162 -19.41 -6.29 4.68
CA SER A 162 -20.40 -5.79 3.70
C SER A 162 -19.90 -5.72 2.25
N PHE A 163 -18.60 -5.88 2.00
CA PHE A 163 -18.07 -5.91 0.62
C PHE A 163 -18.74 -7.01 -0.23
N TYR A 164 -19.16 -8.12 0.38
CA TYR A 164 -19.87 -9.22 -0.26
C TYR A 164 -21.23 -8.76 -0.81
N GLU A 165 -21.93 -7.88 -0.09
CA GLU A 165 -23.22 -7.35 -0.53
C GLU A 165 -23.10 -6.43 -1.75
N ARG A 166 -21.88 -6.02 -2.10
CA ARG A 166 -21.63 -5.25 -3.34
C ARG A 166 -21.54 -6.15 -4.58
N LEU A 167 -21.36 -7.46 -4.41
CA LEU A 167 -21.38 -8.43 -5.50
C LEU A 167 -22.80 -8.54 -6.08
N SER A 168 -22.94 -9.03 -7.31
CA SER A 168 -24.28 -9.27 -7.87
C SER A 168 -25.01 -10.40 -7.13
N PRO A 169 -26.36 -10.43 -7.08
CA PRO A 169 -27.09 -11.49 -6.39
C PRO A 169 -26.73 -12.92 -6.84
N ARG A 170 -26.49 -13.13 -8.15
CA ARG A 170 -26.05 -14.43 -8.68
C ARG A 170 -24.63 -14.79 -8.23
N GLN A 171 -23.74 -13.81 -8.17
CA GLN A 171 -22.37 -14.00 -7.72
C GLN A 171 -22.29 -14.24 -6.21
N GLN A 172 -23.13 -13.56 -5.45
CA GLN A 172 -23.37 -13.82 -4.03
C GLN A 172 -23.78 -15.28 -3.81
N GLU A 173 -24.80 -15.75 -4.53
CA GLU A 173 -25.23 -17.16 -4.48
C GLU A 173 -24.11 -18.13 -4.85
N PHE A 174 -23.38 -17.86 -5.94
CA PHE A 174 -22.22 -18.67 -6.33
C PHE A 174 -21.16 -18.75 -5.22
N VAL A 175 -20.81 -17.61 -4.63
CA VAL A 175 -19.85 -17.52 -3.53
C VAL A 175 -20.29 -18.36 -2.34
N LEU A 176 -21.56 -18.24 -1.94
CA LEU A 176 -22.12 -19.01 -0.83
C LEU A 176 -22.07 -20.50 -1.08
N ASN A 177 -22.47 -20.92 -2.28
CA ASN A 177 -22.47 -22.33 -2.64
C ASN A 177 -21.04 -22.90 -2.68
N LYS A 178 -20.05 -22.07 -3.02
CA LYS A 178 -18.65 -22.48 -3.12
C LYS A 178 -17.93 -22.49 -1.77
N HIS A 179 -18.18 -21.52 -0.90
CA HIS A 179 -17.36 -21.28 0.31
C HIS A 179 -18.14 -21.37 1.63
N GLY A 180 -19.46 -21.36 1.57
CA GLY A 180 -20.31 -21.26 2.75
C GLY A 180 -20.20 -19.91 3.48
N ARG A 181 -20.92 -19.80 4.61
CA ARG A 181 -20.97 -18.55 5.41
C ARG A 181 -19.65 -18.25 6.10
N GLU A 182 -18.99 -19.25 6.68
CA GLU A 182 -17.70 -19.08 7.36
C GLU A 182 -16.58 -18.79 6.35
N GLY A 183 -16.67 -19.33 5.13
CA GLY A 183 -15.72 -19.01 4.07
C GLY A 183 -15.72 -17.54 3.69
N ILE A 184 -16.87 -16.85 3.76
CA ILE A 184 -16.94 -15.39 3.56
C ILE A 184 -16.07 -14.66 4.59
N ILE A 185 -16.14 -15.05 5.87
CA ILE A 185 -15.30 -14.48 6.94
C ILE A 185 -13.82 -14.78 6.67
N ALA A 186 -13.49 -16.02 6.30
CA ALA A 186 -12.13 -16.43 5.96
C ALA A 186 -11.53 -15.54 4.87
N LEU A 187 -12.31 -15.22 3.84
CA LEU A 187 -11.85 -14.40 2.73
C LEU A 187 -11.62 -12.94 3.12
N TYR A 188 -12.41 -12.38 4.04
CA TYR A 188 -12.11 -11.06 4.60
C TYR A 188 -10.79 -11.01 5.30
N VAL A 189 -10.53 -12.02 6.14
CA VAL A 189 -9.31 -12.09 6.90
C VAL A 189 -8.12 -12.35 5.98
N PHE A 190 -8.28 -13.21 4.96
CA PHE A 190 -7.30 -13.41 3.90
C PHE A 190 -6.96 -12.09 3.20
N LEU A 191 -7.96 -11.36 2.71
CA LEU A 191 -7.75 -10.08 2.04
C LEU A 191 -7.03 -9.07 2.96
N GLN A 192 -7.43 -9.00 4.24
CA GLN A 192 -6.77 -8.10 5.19
C GLN A 192 -5.31 -8.51 5.37
N GLN A 193 -5.06 -9.79 5.56
CA GLN A 193 -3.71 -10.32 5.76
C GLN A 193 -2.83 -10.14 4.53
N THR A 194 -3.32 -10.36 3.31
CA THR A 194 -2.55 -10.11 2.09
C THR A 194 -2.27 -8.64 1.90
N HIS A 195 -3.21 -7.76 2.24
CA HIS A 195 -2.97 -6.32 2.23
C HIS A 195 -1.89 -5.92 3.25
N GLU A 196 -1.96 -6.41 4.48
CA GLU A 196 -0.95 -6.19 5.51
C GLU A 196 0.43 -6.67 5.07
N GLU A 197 0.53 -7.90 4.59
CA GLU A 197 1.77 -8.50 4.08
C GLU A 197 2.33 -7.66 2.93
N THR A 198 1.48 -7.25 2.00
CA THR A 198 1.83 -6.38 0.88
C THR A 198 2.50 -5.09 1.37
N HIS A 199 1.93 -4.40 2.36
CA HIS A 199 2.54 -3.19 2.93
C HIS A 199 3.85 -3.47 3.67
N LEU A 200 3.95 -4.58 4.38
CA LEU A 200 5.19 -4.98 5.06
C LEU A 200 6.30 -5.38 4.09
N LEU A 201 5.96 -5.87 2.89
CA LEU A 201 6.90 -6.25 1.84
C LEU A 201 7.43 -5.04 1.06
N GLN A 202 6.78 -3.88 1.15
CA GLN A 202 7.22 -2.67 0.47
C GLN A 202 8.59 -2.23 0.99
N LYS A 203 9.53 -2.05 0.08
CA LYS A 203 10.85 -1.50 0.34
C LYS A 203 11.09 -0.38 -0.65
N GLY A 204 11.57 0.77 -0.20
CA GLY A 204 11.85 1.91 -1.07
C GLY A 204 10.62 2.74 -1.44
N GLU A 205 10.48 3.20 -2.69
CA GLU A 205 9.38 4.11 -3.10
C GLU A 205 8.01 3.41 -3.02
N PRO A 206 7.12 3.78 -2.07
CA PRO A 206 5.88 3.06 -1.78
C PRO A 206 4.92 2.97 -2.93
N MET A 207 4.76 4.06 -3.69
CA MET A 207 3.70 4.17 -4.66
C MET A 207 4.01 3.27 -5.88
N LEU A 208 5.29 3.17 -6.27
CA LEU A 208 5.73 2.19 -7.26
C LEU A 208 5.51 0.77 -6.75
N CYS A 209 5.81 0.49 -5.48
CA CYS A 209 5.55 -0.82 -4.89
C CYS A 209 4.06 -1.16 -4.90
N GLU A 210 3.18 -0.21 -4.55
CA GLU A 210 1.72 -0.35 -4.60
C GLU A 210 1.24 -0.71 -6.01
N VAL A 211 1.78 -0.04 -7.03
CA VAL A 211 1.46 -0.33 -8.44
C VAL A 211 1.86 -1.76 -8.83
N ILE A 212 3.09 -2.18 -8.49
CA ILE A 212 3.59 -3.52 -8.81
C ILE A 212 2.85 -4.62 -8.04
N LEU A 213 2.51 -4.37 -6.78
CA LEU A 213 1.74 -5.30 -5.96
C LEU A 213 0.29 -5.39 -6.42
N ALA A 214 -0.32 -4.28 -6.85
CA ALA A 214 -1.64 -4.30 -7.47
C ALA A 214 -1.64 -5.08 -8.79
N TRP A 215 -0.57 -4.98 -9.58
CA TRP A 215 -0.36 -5.79 -10.78
C TRP A 215 -0.27 -7.29 -10.44
N LEU A 216 0.56 -7.68 -9.47
CA LEU A 216 0.66 -9.07 -8.99
C LEU A 216 -0.69 -9.58 -8.47
N TRP A 217 -1.40 -8.77 -7.71
CA TRP A 217 -2.73 -9.11 -7.20
C TRP A 217 -3.74 -9.35 -8.33
N CYS A 218 -3.77 -8.49 -9.35
CA CYS A 218 -4.65 -8.68 -10.52
C CYS A 218 -4.35 -9.98 -11.26
N ASN A 219 -3.07 -10.31 -11.45
CA ASN A 219 -2.67 -11.55 -12.10
C ASN A 219 -3.02 -12.77 -11.24
N PHE A 220 -2.74 -12.72 -9.93
CA PHE A 220 -3.14 -13.76 -8.98
C PHE A 220 -4.65 -14.05 -9.03
N LEU A 221 -5.48 -13.00 -9.04
CA LEU A 221 -6.94 -13.14 -9.16
C LEU A 221 -7.35 -13.78 -10.48
N GLY A 222 -6.64 -13.49 -11.58
CA GLY A 222 -6.86 -14.09 -12.89
C GLY A 222 -6.51 -15.57 -12.90
N GLU A 223 -5.27 -15.89 -12.55
CA GLU A 223 -4.71 -17.25 -12.60
C GLU A 223 -5.42 -18.22 -11.66
N ASN A 224 -5.94 -17.72 -10.52
CA ASN A 224 -6.67 -18.54 -9.55
C ASN A 224 -8.19 -18.47 -9.72
N ASN A 225 -8.69 -17.84 -10.79
CA ASN A 225 -10.11 -17.63 -11.05
C ASN A 225 -10.85 -16.96 -9.89
N LEU A 226 -10.22 -16.04 -9.16
CA LEU A 226 -10.76 -15.37 -7.96
C LEU A 226 -11.39 -14.00 -8.25
N TRP A 227 -11.48 -13.57 -9.52
CA TRP A 227 -12.09 -12.29 -9.89
C TRP A 227 -13.53 -12.10 -9.43
N TYR A 228 -14.26 -13.20 -9.19
CA TYR A 228 -15.61 -13.17 -8.64
C TYR A 228 -15.70 -12.59 -7.22
N TRP A 229 -14.55 -12.33 -6.57
CA TRP A 229 -14.49 -11.57 -5.33
C TRP A 229 -14.35 -10.08 -5.54
N GLN A 230 -13.77 -9.63 -6.65
CA GLN A 230 -13.26 -8.26 -6.81
C GLN A 230 -13.93 -7.51 -7.97
N LYS A 231 -15.00 -8.07 -8.53
CA LYS A 231 -15.77 -7.51 -9.63
C LYS A 231 -17.24 -7.86 -9.47
N ASN A 232 -18.12 -6.87 -9.53
CA ASN A 232 -19.54 -7.12 -9.66
C ASN A 232 -19.84 -7.52 -11.11
N ASP A 233 -20.39 -8.71 -11.31
CA ASP A 233 -20.60 -9.25 -12.66
C ASP A 233 -21.78 -8.62 -13.41
N ASP A 234 -22.75 -8.02 -12.71
CA ASP A 234 -23.93 -7.42 -13.34
C ASP A 234 -23.59 -6.07 -14.00
N ASN A 235 -22.74 -5.27 -13.35
CA ASN A 235 -22.37 -3.93 -13.85
C ASN A 235 -20.91 -3.83 -14.33
N GLY A 236 -20.13 -4.90 -14.16
CA GLY A 236 -18.73 -4.97 -14.57
C GLY A 236 -17.75 -4.17 -13.70
N ILE A 237 -18.22 -3.48 -12.66
CA ILE A 237 -17.42 -2.60 -11.81
C ILE A 237 -16.47 -3.45 -10.96
N SER A 238 -15.17 -3.15 -11.02
CA SER A 238 -14.18 -3.75 -10.13
C SER A 238 -14.09 -2.98 -8.82
N PHE A 239 -13.99 -3.71 -7.71
CA PHE A 239 -13.67 -3.12 -6.41
C PHE A 239 -12.18 -2.90 -6.18
N ASN A 240 -11.34 -3.54 -7.01
CA ASN A 240 -9.94 -3.22 -7.12
C ASN A 240 -9.81 -2.00 -8.04
N LEU A 241 -9.55 -0.83 -7.44
CA LEU A 241 -9.47 0.43 -8.16
C LEU A 241 -8.29 0.43 -9.13
N GLU A 242 -7.18 -0.19 -8.75
CA GLU A 242 -5.94 -0.24 -9.51
C GLU A 242 -6.05 -1.09 -10.79
N LYS A 243 -7.10 -1.92 -10.92
CA LYS A 243 -7.26 -2.87 -12.03
C LYS A 243 -7.06 -2.28 -13.44
N PRO A 244 -7.68 -1.15 -13.83
CA PRO A 244 -7.53 -0.61 -15.19
C PRO A 244 -6.09 -0.20 -15.53
N TRP A 245 -5.31 0.17 -14.52
CA TRP A 245 -3.90 0.53 -14.65
C TRP A 245 -3.02 -0.71 -14.63
N ALA A 246 -3.22 -1.57 -13.62
CA ALA A 246 -2.54 -2.84 -13.49
C ALA A 246 -2.64 -3.67 -14.78
N SER A 247 -3.81 -3.78 -15.40
CA SER A 247 -3.97 -4.57 -16.63
C SER A 247 -3.14 -4.08 -17.83
N ARG A 248 -2.57 -2.87 -17.78
CA ARG A 248 -1.75 -2.29 -18.84
C ARG A 248 -0.24 -2.35 -18.56
N ILE A 249 0.15 -2.85 -17.40
CA ILE A 249 1.57 -3.00 -17.06
C ILE A 249 2.10 -4.32 -17.63
N PHE A 250 3.14 -4.21 -18.46
CA PHE A 250 3.83 -5.35 -19.06
C PHE A 250 5.25 -5.47 -18.51
N LEU A 251 5.44 -6.38 -17.55
CA LEU A 251 6.72 -6.66 -16.92
C LEU A 251 7.10 -8.12 -17.06
N SER A 252 8.39 -8.38 -17.34
CA SER A 252 8.90 -9.75 -17.29
C SER A 252 9.04 -10.20 -15.83
N ARG A 253 9.01 -11.51 -15.56
CA ARG A 253 9.29 -12.05 -14.22
C ARG A 253 10.64 -11.57 -13.68
N ALA A 254 11.64 -11.40 -14.54
CA ALA A 254 12.95 -10.89 -14.16
C ALA A 254 12.90 -9.42 -13.73
N ASP A 255 12.14 -8.57 -14.44
CA ASP A 255 11.95 -7.16 -14.09
C ASP A 255 11.28 -7.03 -12.72
N VAL A 256 10.21 -7.80 -12.50
CA VAL A 256 9.49 -7.82 -11.21
C VAL A 256 10.43 -8.23 -10.07
N ARG A 257 11.18 -9.33 -10.25
CA ARG A 257 12.19 -9.79 -9.28
C ARG A 257 13.21 -8.70 -8.95
N CYS A 258 13.64 -7.92 -9.94
CA CYS A 258 14.57 -6.82 -9.72
C CYS A 258 13.97 -5.70 -8.87
N LEU A 259 12.69 -5.36 -9.07
CA LEU A 259 12.01 -4.31 -8.31
C LEU A 259 11.90 -4.63 -6.81
N PHE A 260 11.71 -5.89 -6.43
CA PHE A 260 11.50 -6.28 -5.03
C PHE A 260 12.78 -6.44 -4.18
N LYS A 261 13.97 -6.41 -4.77
CA LYS A 261 15.24 -6.53 -4.01
C LYS A 261 15.51 -5.28 -3.15
N ASP A 262 15.53 -4.13 -3.81
CA ASP A 262 15.63 -2.77 -3.27
C ASP A 262 15.05 -1.89 -4.37
N THR A 263 13.93 -1.20 -4.12
CA THR A 263 13.21 -0.50 -5.19
C THR A 263 14.08 0.54 -5.89
N PHE A 264 15.05 1.19 -5.24
CA PHE A 264 15.98 2.07 -5.94
C PHE A 264 16.88 1.31 -6.95
N LEU A 265 17.55 0.24 -6.51
CA LEU A 265 18.37 -0.60 -7.39
C LEU A 265 17.54 -1.29 -8.48
N GLY A 266 16.33 -1.72 -8.14
CA GLY A 266 15.36 -2.33 -9.03
C GLY A 266 14.85 -1.36 -10.08
N THR A 267 14.44 -0.15 -9.68
CA THR A 267 14.05 0.93 -10.59
C THR A 267 15.22 1.25 -11.52
N LYS A 268 16.44 1.38 -11.00
CA LYS A 268 17.60 1.60 -11.87
C LYS A 268 17.80 0.47 -12.87
N ALA A 269 17.64 -0.79 -12.46
CA ALA A 269 17.85 -1.95 -13.32
C ALA A 269 16.76 -2.09 -14.40
N VAL A 270 15.49 -1.88 -14.03
CA VAL A 270 14.35 -2.04 -14.94
C VAL A 270 14.19 -0.84 -15.86
N PHE A 271 14.46 0.37 -15.37
CA PHE A 271 14.19 1.60 -16.09
C PHE A 271 15.46 2.19 -16.75
N GLY A 272 16.66 1.69 -16.43
CA GLY A 272 17.94 2.08 -17.05
C GLY A 272 18.45 3.48 -16.69
N ASN A 273 17.61 4.37 -16.17
CA ASN A 273 17.96 5.75 -15.83
C ASN A 273 17.70 6.06 -14.34
N ARG A 274 18.73 6.53 -13.64
CA ARG A 274 18.65 6.88 -12.21
C ARG A 274 17.68 8.04 -11.94
N GLN A 275 17.50 8.95 -12.90
CA GLN A 275 16.61 10.11 -12.77
C GLN A 275 15.16 9.70 -12.54
N ILE A 276 14.74 8.55 -13.08
CA ILE A 276 13.36 8.08 -12.97
C ILE A 276 12.96 7.82 -11.52
N TYR A 277 13.90 7.34 -10.71
CA TYR A 277 13.64 7.17 -9.28
C TYR A 277 13.35 8.50 -8.58
N ASP A 278 14.11 9.55 -8.92
CA ASP A 278 13.91 10.90 -8.39
C ASP A 278 12.58 11.50 -8.88
N ASP A 279 12.20 11.24 -10.13
CA ASP A 279 10.93 11.66 -10.72
C ASP A 279 9.73 10.95 -10.05
N LEU A 280 9.83 9.65 -9.77
CA LEU A 280 8.81 8.91 -9.02
C LEU A 280 8.64 9.45 -7.60
N CYS A 281 9.75 9.71 -6.91
CA CYS A 281 9.75 10.34 -5.60
C CYS A 281 9.14 11.76 -5.64
N LEU A 282 9.37 12.51 -6.73
CA LEU A 282 8.77 13.81 -6.96
C LEU A 282 7.25 13.73 -7.11
N ILE A 283 6.74 12.86 -7.97
CA ILE A 283 5.28 12.74 -8.17
C ILE A 283 4.62 12.23 -6.90
N ALA A 284 5.23 11.28 -6.19
CA ALA A 284 4.76 10.84 -4.87
C ALA A 284 4.69 12.02 -3.89
N TRP A 285 5.70 12.91 -3.86
CA TRP A 285 5.65 14.13 -3.05
C TRP A 285 4.54 15.12 -3.46
N LEU A 286 4.25 15.25 -4.76
CA LEU A 286 3.16 16.09 -5.25
C LEU A 286 1.79 15.50 -4.84
N PHE A 287 1.63 14.18 -4.91
CA PHE A 287 0.46 13.49 -4.36
C PHE A 287 0.33 13.75 -2.84
N ASP A 288 1.47 13.65 -2.15
CA ASP A 288 1.80 14.20 -0.82
C ASP A 288 1.06 15.46 -0.42
N SER A 289 1.33 16.43 -1.27
CA SER A 289 0.93 17.81 -1.11
C SER A 289 -0.46 18.07 -1.68
N LYS A 290 -1.19 17.01 -2.08
CA LYS A 290 -2.52 17.04 -2.70
C LYS A 290 -2.55 17.83 -4.02
N VAL A 291 -1.40 17.93 -4.66
CA VAL A 291 -1.20 18.68 -5.90
C VAL A 291 -1.64 17.85 -7.10
N VAL A 292 -1.40 16.55 -7.07
CA VAL A 292 -1.91 15.57 -8.04
C VAL A 292 -2.78 14.55 -7.32
N CYS A 293 -3.74 13.95 -8.02
CA CYS A 293 -4.55 12.89 -7.45
C CYS A 293 -3.90 11.51 -7.64
N TYR A 294 -4.42 10.50 -6.94
CA TYR A 294 -3.91 9.12 -7.05
C TYR A 294 -4.08 8.56 -8.48
N ALA A 295 -5.17 8.91 -9.16
CA ALA A 295 -5.39 8.48 -10.55
C ALA A 295 -4.33 9.04 -11.51
N ASP A 296 -3.90 10.30 -11.33
CA ASP A 296 -2.83 10.90 -12.13
C ASP A 296 -1.50 10.17 -11.88
N TYR A 297 -1.20 9.84 -10.62
CA TYR A 297 -0.01 9.05 -10.27
C TYR A 297 -0.02 7.70 -11.00
N LEU A 298 -1.13 6.95 -10.88
CA LEU A 298 -1.27 5.64 -11.53
C LEU A 298 -1.12 5.73 -13.04
N GLU A 299 -1.71 6.75 -13.67
CA GLU A 299 -1.62 6.95 -15.12
C GLU A 299 -0.18 7.21 -15.56
N ILE A 300 0.55 8.06 -14.84
CA ILE A 300 1.94 8.41 -15.17
C ILE A 300 2.85 7.17 -15.08
N VAL A 301 2.75 6.40 -13.98
CA VAL A 301 3.56 5.19 -13.79
C VAL A 301 3.22 4.12 -14.82
N THR A 302 1.93 3.91 -15.07
CA THR A 302 1.46 2.91 -16.05
C THR A 302 1.90 3.28 -17.46
N SER A 303 1.74 4.54 -17.85
CA SER A 303 2.17 5.05 -19.17
C SER A 303 3.67 4.85 -19.40
N TYR A 304 4.50 4.94 -18.36
CA TYR A 304 5.93 4.64 -18.48
C TYR A 304 6.14 3.18 -18.88
N PHE A 305 5.49 2.24 -18.19
CA PHE A 305 5.62 0.81 -18.46
C PHE A 305 5.08 0.39 -19.82
N GLU A 306 4.02 1.03 -20.31
CA GLU A 306 3.46 0.81 -21.65
C GLU A 306 4.44 1.25 -22.76
N ASN A 307 5.12 2.38 -22.57
CA ASN A 307 5.86 3.03 -23.65
C ASN A 307 7.38 2.81 -23.63
N ARG A 308 7.93 2.17 -22.58
CA ARG A 308 9.33 1.72 -22.34
C ARG A 308 10.52 2.60 -22.79
N ASP A 309 10.32 3.82 -23.29
CA ASP A 309 11.36 4.65 -23.92
C ASP A 309 11.23 6.16 -23.60
N ASN A 310 10.55 6.53 -22.53
CA ASN A 310 10.17 7.93 -22.30
C ASN A 310 10.52 8.48 -20.92
N GLY A 311 11.70 8.15 -20.40
CA GLY A 311 12.27 8.85 -19.23
C GLY A 311 12.27 10.38 -19.41
N VAL A 312 12.49 10.85 -20.65
CA VAL A 312 12.37 12.27 -21.02
C VAL A 312 10.95 12.81 -20.86
N TRP A 313 9.91 12.04 -21.21
CA TRP A 313 8.52 12.44 -21.00
C TRP A 313 8.17 12.49 -19.51
N LEU A 314 8.56 11.49 -18.72
CA LEU A 314 8.32 11.47 -17.28
C LEU A 314 8.97 12.70 -16.61
N SER A 315 10.25 12.96 -16.90
CA SER A 315 10.94 14.14 -16.41
C SER A 315 10.26 15.43 -16.85
N ARG A 316 9.79 15.53 -18.11
CA ARG A 316 9.03 16.70 -18.59
C ARG A 316 7.71 16.90 -17.86
N GLN A 317 6.95 15.83 -17.58
CA GLN A 317 5.72 15.96 -16.78
C GLN A 317 6.03 16.42 -15.36
N CYS A 318 7.07 15.85 -14.74
CA CYS A 318 7.53 16.26 -13.41
C CYS A 318 7.96 17.72 -13.35
N SER A 319 8.72 18.20 -14.35
CA SER A 319 9.13 19.60 -14.46
C SER A 319 7.94 20.54 -14.65
N ARG A 320 7.02 20.22 -15.57
CA ARG A 320 5.82 21.03 -15.82
C ARG A 320 4.95 21.16 -14.57
N LEU A 321 4.72 20.06 -13.87
CA LEU A 321 3.97 20.07 -12.61
C LEU A 321 4.71 20.91 -11.57
N SER A 322 6.01 20.69 -11.38
CA SER A 322 6.79 21.46 -10.40
C SER A 322 6.82 22.97 -10.67
N GLU A 323 6.92 23.38 -11.94
CA GLU A 323 6.93 24.79 -12.35
C GLU A 323 5.57 25.47 -12.20
N PHE A 324 4.48 24.75 -12.43
CA PHE A 324 3.12 25.26 -12.29
C PHE A 324 2.79 25.59 -10.82
N PHE A 325 3.34 24.83 -9.87
CA PHE A 325 3.05 24.98 -8.43
C PHE A 325 4.13 25.73 -7.64
N ALA A 326 5.23 26.14 -8.30
CA ALA A 326 6.23 27.05 -7.73
C ALA A 326 5.91 28.54 -7.97
N LYS A 327 4.91 28.82 -8.81
CA LYS A 327 4.30 30.15 -8.99
C LYS A 327 3.07 30.26 -8.12
#